data_AF-A0A182K124-F1
#
_entry.id   AF-A0A182K124-F1
#
_cell.length_a   1.000
_cell.length_b   1.000
_cell.length_c   1.000
_cell.angle_alpha   90.00
_cell.angle_beta   90.00
_cell.angle_gamma   90.00
#
_symmetry.space_group_name_H-M   'P 1'
#
loop_
_entity.id
_entity.type
_entity.pdbx_description
1 polymer ?
#
loop_
_entity_poly.entity_id
_entity_poly.type
_entity_poly.pdbx_seq_one_letter_code
_entity_poly.pdbx_strand_id
1 'polypeptide(L)'
;MHGRLKVRTSAEEAARKKLEQQQKVKMFRAAMGRIFEKKAAQEYDADMMELTSKLLSSNPDIATLWNLRRMCIMSLKETEDFQAVFDKDLGFTEMCLMVNPKSYCAWHHRCWILENAPKADWQKEVELCTKYLKLDERNFHCWDYRRYVVEKAGVTPEKEFAFCTEKIEKNFSNYSSWHYRSKLLPQLFPNVADPSRPISEEKLKEELELVLTAAFTDPNDSSAWFYQRWLLGFAQPGLDLAACRIDAKQNLAVMSFSKPVNLSTGGFKLQIPCCDSCNDASKWMPVTEGNTFDTTWTLKGSFAIKEESDNGKISIITPNLEELTLQVQIISQEQVIGVKKPKFGYEFGSAIMDVLKAQLASCLELLEYEPDSKWTLLTAALLMKAIDQRGYHETIRQHLTKLETVDGLRKGYYLDLASKWSIENRLDEWLQAGNLSAAIDLSGLQLSVISYTPYLATADAINLSDNRLVNRNLGVLRDLVFCRRLNLTNNAREPDMTELKLPFVEEFILKGNEKQQIAQELPTKVESLTI
;
A
#
# COMPACT_ATOMS: atom_id res chain seq x y z
N MET A 1 -2.33 12.07 -23.96
CA MET A 1 -2.73 13.47 -24.28
C MET A 1 -2.63 14.31 -23.01
N HIS A 2 -1.58 15.11 -22.84
CA HIS A 2 -1.39 15.97 -21.66
C HIS A 2 -0.88 17.35 -22.09
N GLY A 3 -1.11 18.38 -21.26
CA GLY A 3 -0.51 19.72 -21.42
C GLY A 3 -0.95 20.54 -22.65
N ARG A 4 -1.95 20.09 -23.42
CA ARG A 4 -2.46 20.86 -24.56
C ARG A 4 -3.36 22.00 -24.07
N LEU A 5 -2.79 23.20 -23.99
CA LEU A 5 -3.53 24.42 -23.69
C LEU A 5 -4.62 24.65 -24.74
N LYS A 6 -5.84 24.99 -24.29
CA LYS A 6 -6.93 25.39 -25.17
C LYS A 6 -6.68 26.81 -25.64
N VAL A 7 -5.98 26.96 -26.77
CA VAL A 7 -5.74 28.26 -27.40
C VAL A 7 -6.99 28.68 -28.17
N ARG A 8 -7.49 29.90 -27.95
CA ARG A 8 -8.52 30.52 -28.79
C ARG A 8 -7.88 30.86 -30.14
N THR A 9 -8.07 29.99 -31.14
CA THR A 9 -7.60 30.20 -32.52
C THR A 9 -8.66 30.93 -33.34
N SER A 10 -8.26 31.82 -34.25
CA SER A 10 -9.17 32.41 -35.24
C SER A 10 -9.76 31.32 -36.15
N ALA A 11 -10.91 31.59 -36.80
CA ALA A 11 -11.52 30.64 -37.72
C ALA A 11 -10.59 30.27 -38.89
N GLU A 12 -9.79 31.23 -39.36
CA GLU A 12 -8.80 31.04 -40.42
C GLU A 12 -7.62 30.15 -39.97
N GLU A 13 -7.08 30.38 -38.76
CA GLU A 13 -6.01 29.56 -38.22
C GLU A 13 -6.48 28.13 -37.91
N ALA A 14 -7.73 27.98 -37.44
CA ALA A 14 -8.36 26.69 -37.22
C ALA A 14 -8.54 25.92 -38.54
N ALA A 15 -8.96 26.60 -39.61
CA ALA A 15 -9.08 26.01 -40.94
C ALA A 15 -7.72 25.57 -41.49
N ARG A 16 -6.67 26.40 -41.34
CA ARG A 16 -5.28 26.06 -41.73
C ARG A 16 -4.77 24.83 -40.98
N LYS A 17 -4.90 24.80 -39.64
CA LYS A 17 -4.49 23.64 -38.82
C LYS A 17 -5.27 22.38 -39.18
N LYS A 18 -6.56 22.50 -39.51
CA LYS A 18 -7.37 21.36 -39.98
C LYS A 18 -6.87 20.82 -41.31
N LEU A 19 -6.51 21.68 -42.26
CA LEU A 19 -5.94 21.27 -43.55
C LEU A 19 -4.58 20.57 -43.38
N GLU A 20 -3.69 21.14 -42.57
CA GLU A 20 -2.39 20.51 -42.24
C GLU A 20 -2.59 19.14 -41.57
N GLN A 21 -3.52 19.03 -40.63
CA GLN A 21 -3.85 17.78 -39.97
C GLN A 21 -4.41 16.75 -40.96
N GLN A 22 -5.27 17.16 -41.89
CA GLN A 22 -5.80 16.27 -42.94
C GLN A 22 -4.69 15.74 -43.86
N GLN A 23 -3.74 16.59 -44.25
CA GLN A 23 -2.58 16.16 -45.04
C GLN A 23 -1.70 15.15 -44.26
N LYS A 24 -1.42 15.43 -42.97
CA LYS A 24 -0.69 14.50 -42.09
C LYS A 24 -1.41 13.16 -41.94
N VAL A 25 -2.73 13.17 -41.74
CA VAL A 25 -3.54 11.94 -41.64
C VAL A 25 -3.53 11.17 -42.97
N LYS A 26 -3.60 11.85 -44.12
CA LYS A 26 -3.52 11.20 -45.42
C LYS A 26 -2.17 10.49 -45.61
N MET A 27 -1.06 11.16 -45.33
CA MET A 27 0.28 10.57 -45.39
C MET A 27 0.44 9.40 -44.41
N PHE A 28 -0.05 9.56 -43.18
CA PHE A 28 -0.03 8.51 -42.16
C PHE A 28 -0.79 7.26 -42.62
N ARG A 29 -2.01 7.42 -43.15
CA ARG A 29 -2.82 6.31 -43.65
C ARG A 29 -2.17 5.60 -44.83
N ALA A 30 -1.59 6.35 -45.77
CA ALA A 30 -0.88 5.78 -46.90
C ALA A 30 0.35 4.96 -46.45
N ALA A 31 1.16 5.51 -45.53
CA ALA A 31 2.30 4.79 -44.98
C ALA A 31 1.87 3.53 -44.22
N MET A 32 0.86 3.62 -43.34
CA MET A 32 0.33 2.46 -42.63
C MET A 32 -0.25 1.39 -43.56
N GLY A 33 -0.92 1.79 -44.65
CA GLY A 33 -1.42 0.87 -45.68
C GLY A 33 -0.29 0.05 -46.30
N ARG A 34 0.75 0.73 -46.80
CA ARG A 34 1.94 0.08 -47.37
C ARG A 34 2.65 -0.81 -46.35
N ILE A 35 2.75 -0.37 -45.10
CA ILE A 35 3.32 -1.17 -44.00
C ILE A 35 2.54 -2.48 -43.81
N PHE A 36 1.21 -2.45 -43.83
CA PHE A 36 0.40 -3.64 -43.66
C PHE A 36 0.41 -4.58 -44.87
N GLU A 37 0.48 -4.03 -46.09
CA GLU A 37 0.69 -4.82 -47.31
C GLU A 37 2.00 -5.60 -47.24
N LYS A 38 3.12 -4.91 -46.91
CA LYS A 38 4.42 -5.56 -46.72
C LYS A 38 4.40 -6.62 -45.62
N LYS A 39 3.74 -6.32 -44.48
CA LYS A 39 3.55 -7.30 -43.40
C LYS A 39 2.80 -8.55 -43.89
N ALA A 40 1.73 -8.38 -44.66
CA ALA A 40 0.94 -9.50 -45.19
C ALA A 40 1.76 -10.34 -46.18
N ALA A 41 2.62 -9.69 -46.98
CA ALA A 41 3.58 -10.33 -47.87
C ALA A 41 4.83 -10.89 -47.17
N GLN A 42 4.97 -10.70 -45.85
CA GLN A 42 6.15 -11.08 -45.05
C GLN A 42 7.46 -10.42 -45.53
N GLU A 43 7.38 -9.21 -46.08
CA GLU A 43 8.53 -8.44 -46.56
C GLU A 43 9.13 -7.58 -45.43
N TYR A 44 10.16 -8.12 -44.76
CA TYR A 44 10.87 -7.47 -43.66
C TYR A 44 12.23 -6.92 -44.13
N ASP A 45 12.18 -5.83 -44.89
CA ASP A 45 13.32 -5.23 -45.59
C ASP A 45 13.65 -3.79 -45.12
N ALA A 46 14.64 -3.16 -45.78
CA ALA A 46 15.06 -1.80 -45.48
C ALA A 46 13.96 -0.75 -45.71
N ASP A 47 13.05 -0.97 -46.67
CA ASP A 47 11.91 -0.08 -46.94
C ASP A 47 10.89 -0.14 -45.79
N MET A 48 10.61 -1.34 -45.26
CA MET A 48 9.79 -1.52 -44.06
C MET A 48 10.41 -0.79 -42.84
N MET A 49 11.73 -0.86 -42.68
CA MET A 49 12.45 -0.09 -41.66
C MET A 49 12.34 1.43 -41.85
N GLU A 50 12.43 1.94 -43.07
CA GLU A 50 12.30 3.37 -43.34
C GLU A 50 10.86 3.88 -43.07
N LEU A 51 9.85 3.13 -43.53
CA LEU A 51 8.44 3.46 -43.33
C LEU A 51 8.09 3.51 -41.84
N THR A 52 8.53 2.51 -41.06
CA THR A 52 8.32 2.49 -39.62
C THR A 52 9.07 3.62 -38.91
N SER A 53 10.30 3.95 -39.32
CA SER A 53 11.07 5.09 -38.76
C SER A 53 10.35 6.42 -38.92
N LYS A 54 9.77 6.68 -40.09
CA LYS A 54 9.04 7.93 -40.38
C LYS A 54 7.83 8.11 -39.47
N LEU A 55 7.11 7.04 -39.18
CA LEU A 55 5.92 7.11 -38.31
C LEU A 55 6.30 7.18 -36.83
N LEU A 56 7.27 6.37 -36.39
CA LEU A 56 7.69 6.30 -35.00
C LEU A 56 8.42 7.56 -34.52
N SER A 57 9.19 8.22 -35.39
CA SER A 57 9.80 9.52 -35.09
C SER A 57 8.77 10.62 -34.81
N SER A 58 7.53 10.47 -35.26
CA SER A 58 6.44 11.40 -34.96
C SER A 58 5.55 10.91 -33.81
N ASN A 59 5.34 9.59 -33.72
CA ASN A 59 4.54 8.96 -32.68
C ASN A 59 5.18 7.62 -32.26
N PRO A 60 6.00 7.62 -31.20
CA PRO A 60 6.69 6.41 -30.76
C PRO A 60 5.78 5.41 -30.04
N ASP A 61 4.51 5.74 -29.79
CA ASP A 61 3.57 4.86 -29.07
C ASP A 61 2.82 3.88 -29.97
N ILE A 62 3.19 3.76 -31.25
CA ILE A 62 2.60 2.78 -32.17
C ILE A 62 3.31 1.43 -31.99
N ALA A 63 2.90 0.67 -30.98
CA ALA A 63 3.52 -0.60 -30.57
C ALA A 63 3.77 -1.58 -31.73
N THR A 64 2.80 -1.73 -32.65
CA THR A 64 2.92 -2.65 -33.79
C THR A 64 4.13 -2.35 -34.67
N LEU A 65 4.50 -1.07 -34.84
CA LEU A 65 5.62 -0.71 -35.70
C LEU A 65 6.96 -1.12 -35.08
N TRP A 66 7.10 -1.02 -33.75
CA TRP A 66 8.28 -1.56 -33.06
C TRP A 66 8.40 -3.07 -33.24
N ASN A 67 7.28 -3.80 -33.20
CA ASN A 67 7.30 -5.26 -33.46
C ASN A 67 7.80 -5.55 -34.88
N LEU A 68 7.31 -4.82 -35.88
CA LEU A 68 7.75 -4.99 -37.27
C LEU A 68 9.23 -4.62 -37.45
N ARG A 69 9.70 -3.57 -36.77
CA ARG A 69 11.13 -3.23 -36.75
C ARG A 69 11.98 -4.37 -36.20
N ARG A 70 11.57 -4.99 -35.09
CA ARG A 70 12.28 -6.17 -34.54
C ARG A 70 12.37 -7.30 -35.55
N MET A 71 11.29 -7.57 -36.28
CA MET A 71 11.29 -8.59 -37.34
C MET A 71 12.28 -8.24 -38.47
N CYS A 72 12.36 -6.97 -38.89
CA CYS A 72 13.31 -6.52 -39.90
C CYS A 72 14.77 -6.57 -39.41
N ILE A 73 15.02 -6.22 -38.15
CA ILE A 73 16.37 -6.33 -37.58
C ILE A 73 16.78 -7.80 -37.53
N MET A 74 15.89 -8.69 -37.10
CA MET A 74 16.19 -10.12 -37.00
C MET A 74 16.39 -10.80 -38.36
N SER A 75 15.79 -10.31 -39.45
CA SER A 75 16.02 -10.86 -40.79
C SER A 75 17.41 -10.53 -41.35
N LEU A 76 18.13 -9.55 -40.78
CA LEU A 76 19.48 -9.14 -41.20
C LEU A 76 20.62 -9.87 -40.47
N LYS A 77 20.29 -10.83 -39.60
CA LYS A 77 21.24 -11.48 -38.67
C LYS A 77 22.41 -12.22 -39.36
N GLU A 78 22.29 -12.55 -40.64
CA GLU A 78 23.28 -13.35 -41.38
C GLU A 78 24.06 -12.56 -42.44
N THR A 79 23.80 -11.26 -42.65
CA THR A 79 24.29 -10.54 -43.84
C THR A 79 25.08 -9.25 -43.57
N GLU A 80 25.05 -8.68 -42.36
CA GLU A 80 25.66 -7.36 -42.04
C GLU A 80 26.50 -7.37 -40.75
N ASP A 81 27.23 -6.26 -40.48
CA ASP A 81 27.75 -5.95 -39.14
C ASP A 81 26.55 -5.71 -38.19
N PHE A 82 26.09 -6.81 -37.61
CA PHE A 82 24.87 -6.87 -36.83
C PHE A 82 24.89 -5.93 -35.62
N GLN A 83 26.07 -5.65 -35.07
CA GLN A 83 26.22 -4.69 -33.98
C GLN A 83 25.88 -3.26 -34.45
N ALA A 84 26.35 -2.85 -35.63
CA ALA A 84 26.09 -1.52 -36.17
C ALA A 84 24.59 -1.26 -36.39
N VAL A 85 23.80 -2.29 -36.75
CA VAL A 85 22.35 -2.20 -36.90
C VAL A 85 21.69 -1.87 -35.55
N PHE A 86 22.07 -2.58 -34.48
CA PHE A 86 21.57 -2.30 -33.14
C PHE A 86 22.00 -0.93 -32.62
N ASP A 87 23.25 -0.52 -32.82
CA ASP A 87 23.75 0.79 -32.38
C ASP A 87 22.99 1.94 -33.06
N LYS A 88 22.71 1.79 -34.37
CA LYS A 88 21.87 2.74 -35.12
C LYS A 88 20.44 2.78 -34.58
N ASP A 89 19.85 1.63 -34.26
CA ASP A 89 18.48 1.58 -33.74
C ASP A 89 18.38 2.06 -32.27
N LEU A 90 19.45 1.90 -31.47
CA LEU A 90 19.59 2.59 -30.17
C LEU A 90 19.58 4.11 -30.35
N GLY A 91 20.30 4.64 -31.35
CA GLY A 91 20.22 6.06 -31.69
C GLY A 91 18.80 6.48 -32.07
N PHE A 92 18.08 5.65 -32.85
CA PHE A 92 16.70 5.91 -33.22
C PHE A 92 15.73 5.92 -32.03
N THR A 93 15.88 4.99 -31.08
CA THR A 93 15.08 5.01 -29.84
C THR A 93 15.38 6.26 -29.00
N GLU A 94 16.64 6.74 -28.94
CA GLU A 94 16.97 8.00 -28.27
C GLU A 94 16.21 9.18 -28.90
N MET A 95 16.19 9.28 -30.24
CA MET A 95 15.41 10.28 -30.96
C MET A 95 13.91 10.20 -30.66
N CYS A 96 13.36 8.99 -30.62
CA CYS A 96 11.95 8.76 -30.28
C CYS A 96 11.62 9.18 -28.84
N LEU A 97 12.52 8.91 -27.91
CA LEU A 97 12.37 9.30 -26.50
C LEU A 97 12.49 10.82 -26.29
N MET A 98 13.21 11.53 -27.16
CA MET A 98 13.19 13.01 -27.16
C MET A 98 11.83 13.57 -27.58
N VAL A 99 11.05 12.83 -28.38
CA VAL A 99 9.69 13.21 -28.78
C VAL A 99 8.67 12.87 -27.68
N ASN A 100 8.77 11.66 -27.12
CA ASN A 100 7.98 11.26 -25.97
C ASN A 100 8.85 10.46 -24.97
N PRO A 101 9.37 11.09 -23.90
CA PRO A 101 10.22 10.42 -22.92
C PRO A 101 9.45 9.44 -22.03
N LYS A 102 8.12 9.40 -22.16
CA LYS A 102 7.19 8.52 -21.45
C LYS A 102 6.62 7.41 -22.35
N SER A 103 7.23 7.18 -23.51
CA SER A 103 6.81 6.11 -24.41
C SER A 103 7.24 4.74 -23.88
N TYR A 104 6.26 3.93 -23.43
CA TYR A 104 6.50 2.54 -23.03
C TYR A 104 7.14 1.73 -24.16
N CYS A 105 6.67 1.93 -25.39
CA CYS A 105 7.12 1.16 -26.54
C CYS A 105 8.59 1.44 -26.88
N ALA A 106 9.02 2.70 -26.83
CA ALA A 106 10.42 3.05 -27.10
C ALA A 106 11.37 2.51 -26.03
N TRP A 107 11.04 2.64 -24.74
CA TRP A 107 11.83 2.07 -23.64
C TRP A 107 11.91 0.54 -23.72
N HIS A 108 10.78 -0.13 -23.95
CA HIS A 108 10.74 -1.59 -24.07
C HIS A 108 11.54 -2.08 -25.29
N HIS A 109 11.43 -1.40 -26.44
CA HIS A 109 12.22 -1.75 -27.63
C HIS A 109 13.72 -1.56 -27.38
N ARG A 110 14.10 -0.55 -26.58
CA ARG A 110 15.49 -0.34 -26.17
C ARG A 110 16.02 -1.49 -25.30
N CYS A 111 15.24 -2.00 -24.33
CA CYS A 111 15.58 -3.21 -23.58
C CYS A 111 15.81 -4.39 -24.54
N TRP A 112 14.89 -4.62 -25.47
CA TRP A 112 15.01 -5.71 -26.44
C TRP A 112 16.28 -5.61 -27.29
N ILE A 113 16.65 -4.41 -27.75
CA ILE A 113 17.90 -4.21 -28.49
C ILE A 113 19.09 -4.69 -27.66
N LEU A 114 19.21 -4.24 -26.40
CA LEU A 114 20.35 -4.58 -25.56
C LEU A 114 20.42 -6.06 -25.19
N GLU A 115 19.28 -6.74 -25.07
CA GLU A 115 19.24 -8.18 -24.82
C GLU A 115 19.63 -9.03 -26.04
N ASN A 116 19.51 -8.49 -27.26
CA ASN A 116 19.75 -9.21 -28.50
C ASN A 116 21.03 -8.77 -29.23
N ALA A 117 21.60 -7.62 -28.86
CA ALA A 117 22.85 -7.13 -29.42
C ALA A 117 24.02 -8.07 -29.08
N PRO A 118 24.89 -8.42 -30.04
CA PRO A 118 26.06 -9.24 -29.77
C PRO A 118 26.96 -8.69 -28.65
N LYS A 119 27.10 -7.36 -28.59
CA LYS A 119 27.88 -6.65 -27.58
C LYS A 119 27.12 -5.42 -27.10
N ALA A 120 26.27 -5.61 -26.09
CA ALA A 120 25.58 -4.50 -25.42
C ALA A 120 26.52 -3.73 -24.49
N ASP A 121 26.50 -2.39 -24.60
CA ASP A 121 27.19 -1.48 -23.68
C ASP A 121 26.23 -1.00 -22.59
N TRP A 122 26.07 -1.81 -21.54
CA TRP A 122 25.17 -1.50 -20.43
C TRP A 122 25.61 -0.26 -19.62
N GLN A 123 26.90 0.06 -19.59
CA GLN A 123 27.41 1.20 -18.83
C GLN A 123 27.01 2.53 -19.49
N LYS A 124 27.05 2.60 -20.83
CA LYS A 124 26.53 3.73 -21.59
C LYS A 124 25.04 4.00 -21.31
N GLU A 125 24.26 2.94 -21.07
CA GLU A 125 22.83 3.05 -20.75
C GLU A 125 22.58 3.60 -19.35
N VAL A 126 23.44 3.26 -18.38
CA VAL A 126 23.42 3.88 -17.05
C VAL A 126 23.69 5.38 -17.15
N GLU A 127 24.64 5.79 -18.00
CA GLU A 127 24.95 7.21 -18.26
C GLU A 127 23.81 7.94 -18.97
N LEU A 128 23.16 7.28 -19.93
CA LEU A 128 21.95 7.80 -20.58
C LEU A 128 20.85 8.08 -19.54
N CYS A 129 20.61 7.14 -18.61
CA CYS A 129 19.66 7.34 -17.52
C CYS A 129 20.04 8.57 -16.68
N THR A 130 21.32 8.73 -16.35
CA THR A 130 21.81 9.90 -15.61
C THR A 130 21.51 11.21 -16.36
N LYS A 131 21.69 11.25 -17.69
CA LYS A 131 21.35 12.39 -18.55
C LYS A 131 19.84 12.66 -18.54
N TYR A 132 19.02 11.63 -18.70
CA TYR A 132 17.56 11.77 -18.80
C TYR A 132 16.93 12.20 -17.47
N LEU A 133 17.43 11.67 -16.35
CA LEU A 133 17.04 12.09 -15.00
C LEU A 133 17.59 13.47 -14.59
N LYS A 134 18.45 14.11 -15.41
CA LYS A 134 18.75 15.55 -15.26
C LYS A 134 17.72 16.42 -15.98
N LEU A 135 17.06 15.91 -17.02
CA LEU A 135 16.04 16.62 -17.79
C LEU A 135 14.66 16.52 -17.14
N ASP A 136 14.30 15.32 -16.68
CA ASP A 136 13.07 15.05 -15.93
C ASP A 136 13.40 14.04 -14.83
N GLU A 137 13.68 14.57 -13.64
CA GLU A 137 14.08 13.77 -12.48
C GLU A 137 12.95 12.91 -11.91
N ARG A 138 11.70 13.15 -12.34
CA ARG A 138 10.50 12.40 -11.92
C ARG A 138 10.00 11.45 -13.00
N ASN A 139 10.76 11.26 -14.09
CA ASN A 139 10.41 10.30 -15.13
C ASN A 139 10.57 8.87 -14.62
N PHE A 140 9.47 8.28 -14.14
CA PHE A 140 9.47 6.91 -13.61
C PHE A 140 9.90 5.87 -14.65
N HIS A 141 9.64 6.08 -15.94
CA HIS A 141 10.10 5.15 -16.98
C HIS A 141 11.63 5.10 -17.03
N CYS A 142 12.28 6.25 -16.89
CA CYS A 142 13.74 6.33 -16.85
C CYS A 142 14.29 5.74 -15.55
N TRP A 143 13.62 5.91 -14.41
CA TRP A 143 14.00 5.25 -13.15
C TRP A 143 13.85 3.73 -13.24
N ASP A 144 12.78 3.23 -13.85
CA ASP A 144 12.55 1.80 -14.05
C ASP A 144 13.58 1.20 -15.01
N TYR A 145 13.83 1.89 -16.13
CA TYR A 145 14.89 1.51 -17.06
C TYR A 145 16.27 1.55 -16.41
N ARG A 146 16.56 2.55 -15.57
CA ARG A 146 17.80 2.61 -14.78
C ARG A 146 17.97 1.37 -13.93
N ARG A 147 16.97 0.98 -13.14
CA ARG A 147 17.02 -0.22 -12.28
C ARG A 147 17.30 -1.49 -13.09
N TYR A 148 16.74 -1.59 -14.28
CA TYR A 148 17.02 -2.69 -15.19
C TYR A 148 18.47 -2.67 -15.72
N VAL A 149 18.98 -1.53 -16.20
CA VAL A 149 20.33 -1.48 -16.79
C VAL A 149 21.45 -1.51 -15.76
N VAL A 150 21.25 -0.99 -14.54
CA VAL A 150 22.26 -1.07 -13.47
C VAL A 150 22.49 -2.50 -13.01
N GLU A 151 21.42 -3.31 -12.96
CA GLU A 151 21.52 -4.76 -12.70
C GLU A 151 22.34 -5.45 -13.79
N LYS A 152 22.02 -5.20 -15.06
CA LYS A 152 22.74 -5.78 -16.21
C LYS A 152 24.20 -5.32 -16.32
N ALA A 153 24.48 -4.08 -15.93
CA ALA A 153 25.82 -3.50 -15.91
C ALA A 153 26.66 -3.96 -14.70
N GLY A 154 26.07 -4.67 -13.72
CA GLY A 154 26.76 -5.05 -12.49
C GLY A 154 27.12 -3.84 -11.61
N VAL A 155 26.34 -2.76 -11.69
CA VAL A 155 26.51 -1.59 -10.80
C VAL A 155 26.03 -1.99 -9.42
N THR A 156 26.87 -1.76 -8.41
CA THR A 156 26.58 -2.22 -7.05
C THR A 156 25.50 -1.36 -6.39
N PRO A 157 24.71 -1.93 -5.44
CA PRO A 157 23.68 -1.18 -4.73
C PRO A 157 24.24 0.05 -3.98
N GLU A 158 25.50 0.04 -3.53
CA GLU A 158 26.15 1.18 -2.88
C GLU A 158 26.34 2.36 -3.83
N LYS A 159 26.69 2.11 -5.10
CA LYS A 159 26.81 3.16 -6.12
C LYS A 159 25.45 3.77 -6.43
N GLU A 160 24.40 2.96 -6.53
CA GLU A 160 23.04 3.46 -6.73
C GLU A 160 22.49 4.20 -5.51
N PHE A 161 22.87 3.77 -4.30
CA PHE A 161 22.56 4.48 -3.07
C PHE A 161 23.23 5.86 -3.03
N ALA A 162 24.50 5.95 -3.42
CA ALA A 162 25.22 7.21 -3.58
C ALA A 162 24.59 8.11 -4.66
N PHE A 163 24.16 7.53 -5.79
CA PHE A 163 23.41 8.26 -6.82
C PHE A 163 22.10 8.85 -6.27
N CYS A 164 21.37 8.10 -5.45
CA CYS A 164 20.16 8.62 -4.79
C CYS A 164 20.49 9.77 -3.83
N THR A 165 21.56 9.64 -3.04
CA THR A 165 22.06 10.72 -2.17
C THR A 165 22.34 11.99 -2.97
N GLU A 166 23.13 11.91 -4.04
CA GLU A 166 23.46 13.05 -4.91
C GLU A 166 22.20 13.72 -5.47
N LYS A 167 21.19 12.92 -5.87
CA LYS A 167 19.92 13.43 -6.39
C LYS A 167 19.10 14.15 -5.32
N ILE A 168 19.08 13.64 -4.09
CA ILE A 168 18.39 14.27 -2.96
C ILE A 168 19.08 15.57 -2.55
N GLU A 169 20.41 15.59 -2.44
CA GLU A 169 21.18 16.78 -2.09
C GLU A 169 20.99 17.92 -3.12
N LYS A 170 20.82 17.57 -4.39
CA LYS A 170 20.50 18.54 -5.45
C LYS A 170 19.05 18.99 -5.44
N ASN A 171 18.13 18.10 -5.11
CA ASN A 171 16.72 18.39 -5.01
C ASN A 171 16.03 17.47 -4.00
N PHE A 172 15.79 18.00 -2.79
CA PHE A 172 15.11 17.26 -1.72
C PHE A 172 13.66 16.91 -2.07
N SER A 173 13.03 17.56 -3.05
CA SER A 173 11.68 17.23 -3.53
C SER A 173 11.63 16.04 -4.51
N ASN A 174 12.76 15.37 -4.76
CA ASN A 174 12.83 14.24 -5.68
C ASN A 174 12.27 12.95 -5.06
N TYR A 175 10.94 12.79 -5.09
CA TYR A 175 10.24 11.60 -4.59
C TYR A 175 10.79 10.28 -5.16
N SER A 176 11.15 10.24 -6.44
CA SER A 176 11.66 9.03 -7.08
C SER A 176 12.99 8.58 -6.47
N SER A 177 13.85 9.53 -6.10
CA SER A 177 15.11 9.24 -5.40
C SER A 177 14.87 8.70 -3.98
N TRP A 178 14.00 9.36 -3.20
CA TRP A 178 13.60 8.86 -1.88
C TRP A 178 13.01 7.44 -1.94
N HIS A 179 12.13 7.20 -2.91
CA HIS A 179 11.54 5.89 -3.14
C HIS A 179 12.60 4.84 -3.47
N TYR A 180 13.52 5.12 -4.39
CA TYR A 180 14.54 4.15 -4.76
C TYR A 180 15.51 3.89 -3.59
N ARG A 181 15.88 4.94 -2.85
CA ARG A 181 16.64 4.84 -1.60
C ARG A 181 15.96 3.92 -0.59
N SER A 182 14.63 4.03 -0.41
CA SER A 182 13.86 3.16 0.50
C SER A 182 13.85 1.69 0.08
N LYS A 183 14.17 1.37 -1.18
CA LYS A 183 14.32 -0.01 -1.68
C LYS A 183 15.74 -0.55 -1.56
N LEU A 184 16.75 0.33 -1.59
CA LEU A 184 18.16 -0.02 -1.45
C LEU A 184 18.56 -0.21 0.01
N LEU A 185 18.03 0.61 0.92
CA LEU A 185 18.37 0.55 2.35
C LEU A 185 18.20 -0.85 2.98
N PRO A 186 17.10 -1.58 2.76
CA PRO A 186 16.94 -2.90 3.38
C PRO A 186 17.89 -3.95 2.82
N GLN A 187 18.43 -3.74 1.60
CA GLN A 187 19.42 -4.63 0.98
C GLN A 187 20.82 -4.37 1.54
N LEU A 188 21.16 -3.09 1.74
CA LEU A 188 22.47 -2.65 2.19
C LEU A 188 22.65 -2.71 3.72
N PHE A 189 21.59 -2.43 4.48
CA PHE A 189 21.63 -2.26 5.93
C PHE A 189 20.45 -2.98 6.61
N PRO A 190 20.27 -4.30 6.41
CA PRO A 190 19.14 -5.03 6.97
C PRO A 190 19.14 -5.03 8.50
N ASN A 191 17.96 -5.01 9.11
CA ASN A 191 17.83 -5.28 10.54
C ASN A 191 17.84 -6.79 10.80
N VAL A 192 19.00 -7.31 11.20
CA VAL A 192 19.15 -8.75 11.49
C VAL A 192 18.41 -9.16 12.76
N ALA A 193 18.29 -8.25 13.74
CA ALA A 193 17.72 -8.55 15.05
C ALA A 193 16.17 -8.53 15.06
N ASP A 194 15.57 -7.62 14.31
CA ASP A 194 14.11 -7.56 14.13
C ASP A 194 13.77 -7.40 12.64
N PRO A 195 13.51 -8.51 11.92
CA PRO A 195 13.17 -8.49 10.50
C PRO A 195 11.88 -7.73 10.18
N SER A 196 11.04 -7.42 11.17
CA SER A 196 9.86 -6.60 10.95
C SER A 196 10.18 -5.12 10.72
N ARG A 197 11.40 -4.69 11.10
CA ARG A 197 11.98 -3.40 10.73
C ARG A 197 12.93 -3.63 9.55
N PRO A 198 12.79 -2.89 8.45
CA PRO A 198 13.54 -3.21 7.25
C PRO A 198 15.04 -2.83 7.34
N ILE A 199 15.41 -1.91 8.25
CA ILE A 199 16.75 -1.31 8.30
C ILE A 199 17.35 -1.31 9.71
N SER A 200 18.68 -1.38 9.81
CA SER A 200 19.42 -1.37 11.08
C SER A 200 19.15 -0.09 11.89
N GLU A 201 19.29 -0.15 13.22
CA GLU A 201 19.05 1.03 14.07
C GLU A 201 20.00 2.18 13.75
N GLU A 202 21.28 1.89 13.55
CA GLU A 202 22.27 2.90 13.16
C GLU A 202 21.85 3.64 11.89
N LYS A 203 21.46 2.90 10.85
CA LYS A 203 21.05 3.52 9.59
C LYS A 203 19.71 4.23 9.68
N LEU A 204 18.77 3.71 10.46
CA LEU A 204 17.51 4.40 10.75
C LEU A 204 17.77 5.77 11.38
N LYS A 205 18.71 5.86 12.33
CA LYS A 205 19.08 7.11 12.98
C LYS A 205 19.55 8.16 11.96
N GLU A 206 20.51 7.78 11.11
CA GLU A 206 21.05 8.66 10.08
C GLU A 206 19.97 9.14 9.09
N GLU A 207 19.07 8.25 8.68
CA GLU A 207 18.00 8.59 7.74
C GLU A 207 16.93 9.50 8.37
N LEU A 208 16.65 9.34 9.67
CA LEU A 208 15.78 10.25 10.43
C LEU A 208 16.40 11.65 10.50
N GLU A 209 17.70 11.77 10.75
CA GLU A 209 18.42 13.05 10.78
C GLU A 209 18.43 13.72 9.39
N LEU A 210 18.67 12.94 8.33
CA LEU A 210 18.65 13.41 6.95
C LEU A 210 17.27 13.95 6.55
N VAL A 211 16.20 13.18 6.80
CA VAL A 211 14.86 13.57 6.36
C VAL A 211 14.32 14.77 7.13
N LEU A 212 14.73 14.94 8.40
CA LEU A 212 14.40 16.13 9.18
C LEU A 212 14.94 17.38 8.47
N THR A 213 16.22 17.36 8.08
CA THR A 213 16.85 18.49 7.38
C THR A 213 16.12 18.82 6.09
N ALA A 214 15.74 17.81 5.31
CA ALA A 214 14.99 17.98 4.07
C ALA A 214 13.60 18.61 4.31
N ALA A 215 12.84 18.07 5.26
CA ALA A 215 11.48 18.52 5.57
C ALA A 215 11.44 19.96 6.12
N PHE A 216 12.47 20.40 6.83
CA PHE A 216 12.54 21.76 7.38
C PHE A 216 13.13 22.78 6.40
N THR A 217 13.85 22.32 5.37
CA THR A 217 14.34 23.19 4.30
C THR A 217 13.21 23.61 3.35
N ASP A 218 12.28 22.70 3.04
CA ASP A 218 11.05 23.00 2.30
C ASP A 218 9.85 22.26 2.93
N PRO A 219 9.18 22.87 3.93
CA PRO A 219 8.02 22.27 4.61
C PRO A 219 6.84 21.94 3.68
N ASN A 220 6.76 22.56 2.50
CA ASN A 220 5.69 22.31 1.54
C ASN A 220 5.95 21.06 0.68
N ASP A 221 7.20 20.60 0.57
CA ASP A 221 7.52 19.39 -0.17
C ASP A 221 7.02 18.14 0.55
N SER A 222 6.12 17.41 -0.11
CA SER A 222 5.56 16.18 0.45
C SER A 222 6.55 15.02 0.53
N SER A 223 7.62 15.03 -0.26
CA SER A 223 8.47 13.85 -0.47
C SER A 223 9.21 13.45 0.79
N ALA A 224 9.83 14.43 1.46
CA ALA A 224 10.50 14.21 2.75
C ALA A 224 9.51 13.70 3.81
N TRP A 225 8.30 14.27 3.92
CA TRP A 225 7.29 13.84 4.89
C TRP A 225 6.81 12.40 4.66
N PHE A 226 6.61 11.99 3.40
CA PHE A 226 6.27 10.61 3.08
C PHE A 226 7.41 9.63 3.39
N TYR A 227 8.65 10.02 3.10
CA TYR A 227 9.82 9.22 3.46
C TYR A 227 9.96 9.08 4.97
N GLN A 228 9.73 10.17 5.72
CA GLN A 228 9.75 10.15 7.17
C GLN A 228 8.69 9.20 7.75
N ARG A 229 7.47 9.26 7.22
CA ARG A 229 6.42 8.32 7.61
C ARG A 229 6.82 6.87 7.33
N TRP A 230 7.56 6.60 6.27
CA TRP A 230 8.08 5.25 6.03
C TRP A 230 9.10 4.82 7.10
N LEU A 231 10.02 5.70 7.51
CA LEU A 231 11.02 5.44 8.56
C LEU A 231 10.38 5.13 9.93
N LEU A 232 9.23 5.72 10.23
CA LEU A 232 8.47 5.45 11.46
C LEU A 232 7.77 4.08 11.49
N GLY A 233 7.88 3.28 10.43
CA GLY A 233 7.47 1.88 10.48
C GLY A 233 6.01 1.59 10.21
N PHE A 234 5.32 2.45 9.47
CA PHE A 234 3.94 2.23 9.06
C PHE A 234 3.79 1.20 7.92
N ALA A 235 4.64 0.15 7.91
CA ALA A 235 4.48 -0.99 7.03
C ALA A 235 3.26 -1.83 7.45
N GLN A 236 2.59 -2.48 6.49
CA GLN A 236 1.51 -3.41 6.82
C GLN A 236 2.11 -4.63 7.53
N PRO A 237 1.61 -5.01 8.73
CA PRO A 237 2.05 -6.23 9.42
C PRO A 237 1.87 -7.47 8.55
N GLY A 238 2.64 -8.52 8.79
CA GLY A 238 2.45 -9.83 8.17
C GLY A 238 1.11 -10.49 8.54
N LEU A 239 0.81 -11.63 7.93
CA LEU A 239 -0.26 -12.49 8.41
C LEU A 239 0.13 -13.03 9.79
N ASP A 240 -0.81 -13.05 10.73
CA ASP A 240 -0.63 -13.60 12.06
C ASP A 240 -1.96 -14.10 12.63
N LEU A 241 -1.88 -14.91 13.68
CA LEU A 241 -3.02 -15.29 14.50
C LEU A 241 -3.43 -14.12 15.40
N ALA A 242 -4.68 -13.69 15.29
CA ALA A 242 -5.23 -12.61 16.09
C ALA A 242 -5.83 -13.13 17.41
N ALA A 243 -6.71 -14.13 17.32
CA ALA A 243 -7.39 -14.67 18.49
C ALA A 243 -7.89 -16.10 18.26
N CYS A 244 -8.12 -16.83 19.35
CA CYS A 244 -8.75 -18.14 19.38
C CYS A 244 -9.59 -18.27 20.64
N ARG A 245 -10.81 -18.80 20.53
CA ARG A 245 -11.61 -19.23 21.68
C ARG A 245 -12.33 -20.53 21.34
N ILE A 246 -12.19 -21.52 22.21
CA ILE A 246 -12.90 -22.80 22.15
C ILE A 246 -13.78 -22.86 23.38
N ASP A 247 -15.08 -23.04 23.19
CA ASP A 247 -16.07 -23.08 24.26
C ASP A 247 -16.92 -24.35 24.09
N ALA A 248 -16.59 -25.39 24.86
CA ALA A 248 -17.23 -26.69 24.81
C ALA A 248 -18.70 -26.62 25.25
N LYS A 249 -19.04 -25.72 26.19
CA LYS A 249 -20.43 -25.49 26.64
C LYS A 249 -21.30 -24.93 25.51
N GLN A 250 -20.75 -24.03 24.71
CA GLN A 250 -21.45 -23.45 23.56
C GLN A 250 -21.36 -24.30 22.29
N ASN A 251 -20.62 -25.41 22.31
CA ASN A 251 -20.32 -26.21 21.12
C ASN A 251 -19.79 -25.35 19.95
N LEU A 252 -18.99 -24.33 20.28
CA LEU A 252 -18.40 -23.42 19.30
C LEU A 252 -16.90 -23.18 19.56
N ALA A 253 -16.13 -23.14 18.47
CA ALA A 253 -14.81 -22.55 18.44
C ALA A 253 -14.74 -21.41 17.41
N VAL A 254 -13.93 -20.39 17.70
CA VAL A 254 -13.59 -19.29 16.80
C VAL A 254 -12.08 -19.20 16.66
N MET A 255 -11.64 -18.89 15.45
CA MET A 255 -10.25 -18.60 15.12
C MET A 255 -10.18 -17.38 14.22
N SER A 256 -9.36 -16.41 14.60
CA SER A 256 -9.22 -15.13 13.93
C SER A 256 -7.79 -14.87 13.49
N PHE A 257 -7.63 -14.27 12.33
CA PHE A 257 -6.36 -13.90 11.72
C PHE A 257 -6.27 -12.38 11.54
N SER A 258 -5.06 -11.85 11.49
CA SER A 258 -4.81 -10.41 11.25
C SER A 258 -5.18 -9.98 9.82
N LYS A 259 -5.34 -10.92 8.89
CA LYS A 259 -5.73 -10.71 7.49
C LYS A 259 -6.65 -11.84 7.00
N PRO A 260 -7.47 -11.61 5.95
CA PRO A 260 -8.28 -12.67 5.37
C PRO A 260 -7.42 -13.84 4.87
N VAL A 261 -7.80 -15.07 5.22
CA VAL A 261 -7.17 -16.32 4.78
C VAL A 261 -8.21 -17.28 4.22
N ASN A 262 -7.80 -18.21 3.36
CA ASN A 262 -8.61 -19.35 2.96
C ASN A 262 -8.25 -20.55 3.85
N LEU A 263 -8.81 -20.62 5.06
CA LEU A 263 -8.42 -21.63 6.06
C LEU A 263 -8.76 -23.05 5.60
N SER A 264 -9.99 -23.26 5.12
CA SER A 264 -10.55 -24.59 4.88
C SER A 264 -9.99 -25.31 3.65
N THR A 265 -9.67 -24.57 2.59
CA THR A 265 -9.19 -25.15 1.33
C THR A 265 -7.82 -24.62 0.91
N GLY A 266 -7.27 -23.63 1.61
CA GLY A 266 -6.01 -23.00 1.26
C GLY A 266 -4.75 -23.80 1.63
N GLY A 267 -4.87 -24.97 2.25
CA GLY A 267 -3.72 -25.82 2.61
C GLY A 267 -3.07 -25.50 3.95
N PHE A 268 -3.78 -24.82 4.85
CA PHE A 268 -3.33 -24.58 6.22
C PHE A 268 -3.35 -25.89 7.03
N LYS A 269 -2.36 -26.08 7.90
CA LYS A 269 -2.32 -27.20 8.84
C LYS A 269 -2.41 -26.68 10.27
N LEU A 270 -3.40 -27.15 11.02
CA LEU A 270 -3.66 -26.70 12.38
C LEU A 270 -3.06 -27.69 13.38
N GLN A 271 -2.42 -27.15 14.40
CA GLN A 271 -1.90 -27.87 15.56
C GLN A 271 -2.42 -27.16 16.82
N ILE A 272 -3.49 -27.72 17.37
CA ILE A 272 -4.22 -27.26 18.54
C ILE A 272 -4.21 -28.43 19.53
N PRO A 273 -3.11 -28.63 20.26
CA PRO A 273 -2.91 -29.83 21.07
C PRO A 273 -3.99 -30.02 22.14
N CYS A 274 -4.45 -28.90 22.72
CA CYS A 274 -5.51 -28.86 23.73
C CYS A 274 -6.90 -29.29 23.20
N CYS A 275 -7.11 -29.41 21.88
CA CYS A 275 -8.39 -29.84 21.30
C CYS A 275 -8.24 -30.49 19.91
N ASP A 276 -8.13 -31.82 19.87
CA ASP A 276 -7.89 -32.57 18.62
C ASP A 276 -8.95 -32.31 17.53
N SER A 277 -10.21 -32.16 17.93
CA SER A 277 -11.32 -31.92 16.99
C SER A 277 -11.20 -30.61 16.20
N CYS A 278 -10.36 -29.68 16.68
CA CYS A 278 -10.10 -28.41 16.02
C CYS A 278 -9.00 -28.47 14.94
N ASN A 279 -8.26 -29.58 14.84
CA ASN A 279 -7.11 -29.70 13.94
C ASN A 279 -7.46 -29.86 12.45
N ASP A 280 -8.69 -30.24 12.14
CA ASP A 280 -9.15 -30.42 10.77
C ASP A 280 -9.59 -29.08 10.15
N ALA A 281 -8.66 -28.42 9.45
CA ALA A 281 -8.89 -27.14 8.79
C ALA A 281 -10.14 -27.15 7.88
N SER A 282 -10.44 -28.28 7.22
CA SER A 282 -11.55 -28.39 6.26
C SER A 282 -12.94 -28.24 6.89
N LYS A 283 -13.04 -28.43 8.21
CA LYS A 283 -14.30 -28.28 8.98
C LYS A 283 -14.57 -26.85 9.41
N TRP A 284 -13.58 -25.98 9.33
CA TRP A 284 -13.76 -24.57 9.69
C TRP A 284 -14.53 -23.85 8.59
N MET A 285 -15.53 -23.07 9.00
CA MET A 285 -16.38 -22.29 8.11
C MET A 285 -16.11 -20.80 8.30
N PRO A 286 -16.08 -20.02 7.21
CA PRO A 286 -15.93 -18.57 7.33
C PRO A 286 -17.17 -17.98 8.02
N VAL A 287 -16.98 -16.93 8.82
CA VAL A 287 -18.09 -16.22 9.46
C VAL A 287 -19.00 -15.59 8.42
N THR A 288 -18.43 -15.06 7.34
CA THR A 288 -19.20 -14.55 6.21
C THR A 288 -19.65 -15.69 5.31
N GLU A 289 -20.95 -15.97 5.32
CA GLU A 289 -21.56 -17.00 4.48
C GLU A 289 -21.24 -16.78 2.99
N GLY A 290 -20.79 -17.84 2.31
CA GLY A 290 -20.42 -17.82 0.90
C GLY A 290 -18.99 -17.32 0.60
N ASN A 291 -18.26 -16.83 1.58
CA ASN A 291 -16.85 -16.45 1.37
C ASN A 291 -15.94 -17.67 1.28
N THR A 292 -14.82 -17.51 0.58
CA THR A 292 -13.68 -18.45 0.61
C THR A 292 -12.51 -17.89 1.41
N PHE A 293 -12.41 -16.56 1.53
CA PHE A 293 -11.43 -15.87 2.37
C PHE A 293 -12.16 -15.09 3.46
N ASP A 294 -11.71 -15.25 4.70
CA ASP A 294 -12.25 -14.51 5.83
C ASP A 294 -11.17 -14.27 6.89
N THR A 295 -11.32 -13.22 7.68
CA THR A 295 -10.47 -12.93 8.86
C THR A 295 -10.84 -13.81 10.03
N THR A 296 -12.12 -14.21 10.13
CA THR A 296 -12.62 -14.99 11.26
C THR A 296 -13.35 -16.23 10.76
N TRP A 297 -13.04 -17.35 11.41
CA TRP A 297 -13.52 -18.68 11.09
C TRP A 297 -14.13 -19.31 12.33
N THR A 298 -15.16 -20.13 12.11
CA THR A 298 -15.87 -20.84 13.19
C THR A 298 -15.92 -22.32 12.93
N LEU A 299 -15.94 -23.09 14.02
CA LEU A 299 -16.14 -24.53 13.99
C LEU A 299 -17.25 -24.85 15.01
N LYS A 300 -18.30 -25.54 14.55
CA LYS A 300 -19.40 -26.02 15.40
C LYS A 300 -19.21 -27.51 15.63
N GLY A 301 -19.33 -27.94 16.88
CA GLY A 301 -19.15 -29.35 17.25
C GLY A 301 -18.98 -29.56 18.74
N SER A 302 -18.80 -30.81 19.15
CA SER A 302 -18.47 -31.15 20.53
C SER A 302 -16.97 -31.14 20.72
N PHE A 303 -16.50 -30.41 21.73
CA PHE A 303 -15.08 -30.21 22.01
C PHE A 303 -14.68 -30.91 23.31
N ALA A 304 -13.66 -31.74 23.25
CA ALA A 304 -12.98 -32.29 24.43
C ALA A 304 -11.69 -31.50 24.64
N ILE A 305 -11.64 -30.70 25.70
CA ILE A 305 -10.45 -29.90 26.04
C ILE A 305 -9.58 -30.71 27.00
N LYS A 306 -8.32 -30.87 26.63
CA LYS A 306 -7.32 -31.59 27.43
C LYS A 306 -6.63 -30.64 28.40
N GLU A 307 -6.36 -31.11 29.60
CA GLU A 307 -5.38 -30.48 30.48
C GLU A 307 -3.98 -30.79 29.94
N GLU A 308 -3.23 -29.76 29.54
CA GLU A 308 -1.89 -29.94 28.96
C GLU A 308 -0.79 -29.46 29.90
N SER A 309 0.34 -30.17 29.87
CA SER A 309 1.57 -29.83 30.58
C SER A 309 2.37 -28.69 29.93
N ASP A 310 2.02 -28.30 28.71
CA ASP A 310 2.84 -27.46 27.83
C ASP A 310 2.19 -26.09 27.58
N ASN A 311 2.05 -25.28 28.64
CA ASN A 311 1.76 -23.83 28.66
C ASN A 311 0.68 -23.24 27.69
N GLY A 312 -0.15 -24.05 27.05
CA GLY A 312 -1.20 -23.64 26.12
C GLY A 312 -0.68 -22.89 24.89
N LYS A 313 -0.10 -23.61 23.92
CA LYS A 313 0.31 -23.03 22.62
C LYS A 313 -0.46 -23.67 21.47
N ILE A 314 -0.98 -22.85 20.56
CA ILE A 314 -1.48 -23.30 19.25
C ILE A 314 -0.53 -22.84 18.14
N SER A 315 -0.39 -23.69 17.11
CA SER A 315 0.44 -23.45 15.93
C SER A 315 -0.34 -23.70 14.65
N ILE A 316 -0.11 -22.87 13.64
CA ILE A 316 -0.71 -23.00 12.31
C ILE A 316 0.40 -22.90 11.28
N ILE A 317 0.53 -23.93 10.45
CA ILE A 317 1.48 -23.93 9.34
C ILE A 317 0.75 -23.41 8.11
N THR A 318 1.24 -22.29 7.57
CA THR A 318 0.72 -21.66 6.36
C THR A 318 1.10 -22.47 5.10
N PRO A 319 0.47 -22.20 3.94
CA PRO A 319 0.81 -22.87 2.68
C PRO A 319 2.27 -22.62 2.24
N ASN A 320 2.85 -21.51 2.69
CA ASN A 320 4.25 -21.15 2.44
C ASN A 320 5.22 -21.72 3.48
N LEU A 321 4.76 -22.65 4.33
CA LEU A 321 5.53 -23.30 5.39
C LEU A 321 5.96 -22.40 6.55
N GLU A 322 5.41 -21.18 6.65
CA GLU A 322 5.60 -20.32 7.82
C GLU A 322 4.72 -20.82 8.99
N GLU A 323 5.26 -20.84 10.21
CA GLU A 323 4.52 -21.19 11.42
C GLU A 323 4.00 -19.93 12.12
N LEU A 324 2.67 -19.81 12.24
CA LEU A 324 2.00 -18.81 13.06
C LEU A 324 1.69 -19.41 14.42
N THR A 325 1.93 -18.66 15.50
CA THR A 325 1.75 -19.16 16.86
C THR A 325 0.93 -18.20 17.71
N LEU A 326 0.11 -18.76 18.59
CA LEU A 326 -0.70 -18.05 19.56
C LEU A 326 -0.64 -18.76 20.91
N GLN A 327 -0.40 -17.99 21.97
CA GLN A 327 -0.50 -18.46 23.35
C GLN A 327 -1.98 -18.41 23.78
N VAL A 328 -2.43 -19.47 24.44
CA VAL A 328 -3.81 -19.66 24.92
C VAL A 328 -3.81 -20.03 26.40
N GLN A 329 -4.81 -19.55 27.11
CA GLN A 329 -5.11 -19.87 28.50
C GLN A 329 -6.20 -20.94 28.52
N ILE A 330 -5.95 -22.06 29.20
CA ILE A 330 -6.96 -23.07 29.50
C ILE A 330 -7.64 -22.64 30.81
N ILE A 331 -8.85 -22.06 30.70
CA ILE A 331 -9.59 -21.56 31.87
C ILE A 331 -10.20 -22.73 32.65
N SER A 332 -10.71 -23.73 31.93
CA SER A 332 -11.28 -24.96 32.47
C SER A 332 -11.26 -26.07 31.42
N GLN A 333 -11.74 -27.26 31.77
CA GLN A 333 -12.01 -28.34 30.79
C GLN A 333 -13.11 -27.99 29.78
N GLU A 334 -13.66 -26.78 29.83
CA GLU A 334 -14.73 -26.31 28.95
C GLU A 334 -14.35 -25.10 28.12
N GLN A 335 -13.26 -24.39 28.46
CA GLN A 335 -12.91 -23.14 27.79
C GLN A 335 -11.40 -22.95 27.60
N VAL A 336 -11.02 -22.62 26.37
CA VAL A 336 -9.68 -22.19 25.98
C VAL A 336 -9.79 -20.82 25.31
N ILE A 337 -8.89 -19.88 25.65
CA ILE A 337 -8.93 -18.53 25.09
C ILE A 337 -7.52 -17.97 24.87
N GLY A 338 -7.29 -17.29 23.76
CA GLY A 338 -6.05 -16.58 23.52
C GLY A 338 -6.26 -15.43 22.57
N VAL A 339 -5.59 -14.31 22.84
CA VAL A 339 -5.57 -13.13 21.97
C VAL A 339 -4.13 -12.65 21.90
N LYS A 340 -3.60 -12.50 20.70
CA LYS A 340 -2.25 -12.00 20.50
C LYS A 340 -2.28 -10.48 20.51
N LYS A 341 -1.38 -9.84 21.27
CA LYS A 341 -1.24 -8.38 21.21
C LYS A 341 -0.89 -7.95 19.78
N PRO A 342 -1.70 -7.11 19.12
CA PRO A 342 -1.35 -6.59 17.80
C PRO A 342 -0.08 -5.73 17.87
N LYS A 343 0.71 -5.74 16.81
CA LYS A 343 1.85 -4.82 16.69
C LYS A 343 1.32 -3.43 16.30
N PHE A 344 1.22 -2.52 17.28
CA PHE A 344 0.69 -1.15 17.08
C PHE A 344 1.69 -0.17 16.45
N GLY A 345 2.95 -0.55 16.38
CA GLY A 345 4.04 0.26 15.84
C GLY A 345 5.39 -0.44 16.06
N TYR A 346 6.46 0.24 15.71
CA TYR A 346 7.82 -0.20 16.03
C TYR A 346 8.21 0.21 17.44
N GLU A 347 8.98 -0.66 18.09
CA GLU A 347 9.71 -0.32 19.31
C GLU A 347 11.11 0.17 18.89
N PHE A 348 11.54 1.27 19.47
CA PHE A 348 12.78 1.95 19.11
C PHE A 348 13.76 1.93 20.27
N GLY A 349 15.05 1.66 19.99
CA GLY A 349 16.12 1.84 20.96
C GLY A 349 16.25 3.30 21.43
N SER A 350 16.90 3.51 22.58
CA SER A 350 17.03 4.82 23.23
C SER A 350 17.60 5.90 22.31
N ALA A 351 18.64 5.57 21.53
CA ALA A 351 19.27 6.51 20.61
C ALA A 351 18.30 7.02 19.52
N ILE A 352 17.40 6.16 19.02
CA ILE A 352 16.37 6.56 18.07
C ILE A 352 15.30 7.38 18.77
N MET A 353 14.88 6.98 19.97
CA MET A 353 13.89 7.71 20.77
C MET A 353 14.30 9.16 21.02
N ASP A 354 15.60 9.41 21.26
CA ASP A 354 16.12 10.77 21.43
C ASP A 354 16.00 11.59 20.14
N VAL A 355 16.30 10.99 18.98
CA VAL A 355 16.11 11.64 17.67
C VAL A 355 14.62 11.91 17.42
N LEU A 356 13.72 10.97 17.69
CA LEU A 356 12.28 11.17 17.50
C LEU A 356 11.74 12.32 18.37
N LYS A 357 12.20 12.41 19.63
CA LYS A 357 11.84 13.52 20.53
C LYS A 357 12.36 14.87 20.01
N ALA A 358 13.60 14.91 19.51
CA ALA A 358 14.16 16.11 18.91
C ALA A 358 13.36 16.54 17.67
N GLN A 359 13.01 15.59 16.79
CA GLN A 359 12.15 15.87 15.64
C GLN A 359 10.76 16.38 16.04
N LEU A 360 10.17 15.80 17.10
CA LEU A 360 8.88 16.26 17.61
C LEU A 360 8.99 17.71 18.11
N ALA A 361 10.03 18.03 18.87
CA ALA A 361 10.28 19.41 19.33
C ALA A 361 10.38 20.38 18.15
N SER A 362 11.17 20.05 17.12
CA SER A 362 11.26 20.87 15.91
C SER A 362 9.92 21.00 15.18
N CYS A 363 9.11 19.93 15.12
CA CYS A 363 7.77 20.01 14.51
C CYS A 363 6.86 20.96 15.28
N LEU A 364 6.91 20.91 16.62
CA LEU A 364 6.11 21.81 17.46
C LEU A 364 6.56 23.27 17.30
N GLU A 365 7.86 23.55 17.24
CA GLU A 365 8.38 24.89 16.93
C GLU A 365 7.91 25.37 15.56
N LEU A 366 7.97 24.52 14.53
CA LEU A 366 7.49 24.88 13.19
C LEU A 366 5.98 25.18 13.19
N LEU A 367 5.17 24.49 14.00
CA LEU A 367 3.74 24.76 14.14
C LEU A 367 3.44 26.10 14.84
N GLU A 368 4.40 26.69 15.56
CA GLU A 368 4.25 28.06 16.07
C GLU A 368 4.27 29.10 14.93
N TYR A 369 5.07 28.85 13.89
CA TYR A 369 5.19 29.72 12.72
C TYR A 369 4.20 29.37 11.60
N GLU A 370 3.96 28.08 11.37
CA GLU A 370 3.08 27.53 10.35
C GLU A 370 1.99 26.63 10.97
N PRO A 371 1.03 27.21 11.73
CA PRO A 371 0.08 26.45 12.51
C PRO A 371 -0.82 25.53 11.67
N ASP A 372 -1.01 25.85 10.40
CA ASP A 372 -1.88 25.11 9.47
C ASP A 372 -1.07 24.25 8.49
N SER A 373 0.21 23.97 8.78
CA SER A 373 0.97 22.98 8.01
C SER A 373 0.42 21.58 8.27
N LYS A 374 -0.36 21.06 7.30
CA LYS A 374 -0.93 19.70 7.37
C LYS A 374 0.14 18.62 7.53
N TRP A 375 1.32 18.82 6.95
CA TRP A 375 2.40 17.85 6.99
C TRP A 375 3.05 17.80 8.36
N THR A 376 3.31 18.97 8.95
CA THR A 376 3.87 19.09 10.29
C THR A 376 2.89 18.61 11.36
N LEU A 377 1.60 18.97 11.25
CA LEU A 377 0.55 18.49 12.15
C LEU A 377 0.45 16.96 12.15
N LEU A 378 0.41 16.34 10.96
CA LEU A 378 0.32 14.89 10.84
C LEU A 378 1.60 14.21 11.34
N THR A 379 2.77 14.75 10.99
CA THR A 379 4.05 14.18 11.42
C THR A 379 4.24 14.27 12.93
N ALA A 380 3.85 15.38 13.56
CA ALA A 380 3.88 15.51 15.02
C ALA A 380 2.97 14.47 15.69
N ALA A 381 1.77 14.21 15.16
CA ALA A 381 0.88 13.15 15.65
C ALA A 381 1.50 11.75 15.52
N LEU A 382 2.17 11.46 14.40
CA LEU A 382 2.86 10.17 14.18
C LEU A 382 4.07 10.01 15.10
N LEU A 383 4.85 11.07 15.33
CA LEU A 383 5.98 11.08 16.26
C LEU A 383 5.51 10.89 17.70
N MET A 384 4.47 11.62 18.13
CA MET A 384 3.85 11.45 19.44
C MET A 384 3.39 10.01 19.67
N LYS A 385 2.76 9.38 18.65
CA LYS A 385 2.39 7.96 18.71
C LYS A 385 3.60 7.04 18.86
N ALA A 386 4.67 7.30 18.09
CA ALA A 386 5.89 6.50 18.11
C ALA A 386 6.67 6.63 19.43
N ILE A 387 6.61 7.80 20.08
CA ILE A 387 7.32 8.09 21.33
C ILE A 387 6.54 7.58 22.54
N ASP A 388 5.28 7.99 22.68
CA ASP A 388 4.40 7.59 23.79
C ASP A 388 2.94 7.83 23.41
N GLN A 389 2.33 6.83 22.76
CA GLN A 389 0.94 6.90 22.34
C GLN A 389 -0.06 7.17 23.46
N ARG A 390 0.18 6.63 24.67
CA ARG A 390 -0.74 6.80 25.80
C ARG A 390 -0.59 8.19 26.39
N GLY A 391 0.64 8.63 26.66
CA GLY A 391 0.93 9.95 27.23
C GLY A 391 0.49 11.11 26.33
N TYR A 392 0.59 10.95 25.01
CA TYR A 392 0.21 11.99 24.05
C TYR A 392 -1.20 11.84 23.46
N HIS A 393 -2.04 10.91 23.94
CA HIS A 393 -3.30 10.58 23.28
C HIS A 393 -4.19 11.80 23.00
N GLU A 394 -4.34 12.67 23.99
CA GLU A 394 -5.17 13.87 23.87
C GLU A 394 -4.59 14.88 22.87
N THR A 395 -3.28 15.15 22.95
CA THR A 395 -2.58 16.05 22.02
C THR A 395 -2.64 15.55 20.58
N ILE A 396 -2.49 14.22 20.39
CA ILE A 396 -2.66 13.56 19.10
C ILE A 396 -4.07 13.81 18.55
N ARG A 397 -5.12 13.62 19.37
CA ARG A 397 -6.50 13.87 18.95
C ARG A 397 -6.74 15.33 18.57
N GLN A 398 -6.15 16.27 19.29
CA GLN A 398 -6.24 17.70 18.96
C GLN A 398 -5.63 17.99 17.59
N HIS A 399 -4.46 17.41 17.28
CA HIS A 399 -3.81 17.56 15.97
C HIS A 399 -4.65 16.95 14.85
N LEU A 400 -5.16 15.72 15.04
CA LEU A 400 -6.03 15.07 14.05
C LEU A 400 -7.33 15.84 13.82
N THR A 401 -7.92 16.41 14.88
CA THR A 401 -9.12 17.25 14.77
C THR A 401 -8.84 18.52 13.98
N LYS A 402 -7.69 19.18 14.22
CA LYS A 402 -7.27 20.36 13.45
C LYS A 402 -7.03 20.02 11.97
N LEU A 403 -6.48 18.84 11.68
CA LEU A 403 -6.29 18.35 10.31
C LEU A 403 -7.61 18.14 9.56
N GLU A 404 -8.72 17.86 10.24
CA GLU A 404 -10.04 17.79 9.61
C GLU A 404 -10.46 19.11 8.96
N THR A 405 -10.00 20.25 9.47
CA THR A 405 -10.32 21.58 8.91
C THR A 405 -9.24 22.06 7.94
N VAL A 406 -7.97 21.94 8.33
CA VAL A 406 -6.81 22.36 7.52
C VAL A 406 -6.72 21.53 6.23
N ASP A 407 -7.12 20.26 6.29
CA ASP A 407 -7.05 19.33 5.18
C ASP A 407 -8.38 18.57 4.96
N GLY A 408 -9.46 19.34 4.78
CA GLY A 408 -10.83 18.81 4.73
C GLY A 408 -11.11 17.74 3.69
N LEU A 409 -10.37 17.71 2.57
CA LEU A 409 -10.48 16.63 1.57
C LEU A 409 -10.06 15.26 2.12
N ARG A 410 -9.28 15.23 3.21
CA ARG A 410 -8.80 14.02 3.90
C ARG A 410 -9.42 13.85 5.29
N LYS A 411 -10.48 14.60 5.63
CA LYS A 411 -11.19 14.50 6.92
C LYS A 411 -11.48 13.06 7.35
N GLY A 412 -12.02 12.23 6.45
CA GLY A 412 -12.32 10.82 6.76
C GLY A 412 -11.09 10.02 7.20
N TYR A 413 -9.94 10.26 6.59
CA TYR A 413 -8.69 9.61 6.95
C TYR A 413 -8.23 9.96 8.39
N TYR A 414 -8.38 11.21 8.83
CA TYR A 414 -8.00 11.62 10.19
C TYR A 414 -8.96 11.06 11.25
N LEU A 415 -10.26 11.03 10.96
CA LEU A 415 -11.26 10.37 11.81
C LEU A 415 -10.97 8.88 11.98
N ASP A 416 -10.57 8.21 10.90
CA ASP A 416 -10.24 6.78 10.93
C ASP A 416 -8.94 6.52 11.71
N LEU A 417 -7.93 7.39 11.57
CA LEU A 417 -6.72 7.32 12.41
C LEU A 417 -7.03 7.52 13.89
N ALA A 418 -7.84 8.54 14.24
CA ALA A 418 -8.22 8.81 15.62
C ALA A 418 -8.96 7.61 16.22
N SER A 419 -9.91 7.03 15.47
CA SER A 419 -10.64 5.84 15.87
C SER A 419 -9.71 4.66 16.11
N LYS A 420 -8.82 4.39 15.15
CA LYS A 420 -7.85 3.30 15.23
C LYS A 420 -6.99 3.44 16.49
N TRP A 421 -6.37 4.59 16.72
CA TRP A 421 -5.44 4.79 17.83
C TRP A 421 -6.12 4.84 19.20
N SER A 422 -7.38 5.27 19.28
CA SER A 422 -8.18 5.12 20.50
C SER A 422 -8.51 3.67 20.81
N ILE A 423 -8.84 2.85 19.78
CA ILE A 423 -9.06 1.41 19.96
C ILE A 423 -7.78 0.70 20.39
N GLU A 424 -6.62 1.04 19.79
CA GLU A 424 -5.33 0.47 20.19
C GLU A 424 -5.06 0.64 21.69
N ASN A 425 -5.35 1.82 22.27
CA ASN A 425 -5.18 2.07 23.70
C ASN A 425 -6.10 1.19 24.56
N ARG A 426 -7.39 1.12 24.22
CA ARG A 426 -8.36 0.29 24.96
C ARG A 426 -8.09 -1.21 24.83
N LEU A 427 -7.67 -1.64 23.65
CA LEU A 427 -7.30 -3.03 23.40
C LEU A 427 -6.07 -3.43 24.21
N ASP A 428 -5.06 -2.56 24.30
CA ASP A 428 -3.87 -2.83 25.12
C ASP A 428 -4.20 -2.91 26.61
N GLU A 429 -5.07 -2.02 27.12
CA GLU A 429 -5.57 -2.08 28.51
C GLU A 429 -6.33 -3.39 28.79
N TRP A 430 -7.23 -3.78 27.87
CA TRP A 430 -8.03 -4.99 27.99
C TRP A 430 -7.15 -6.27 27.96
N LEU A 431 -6.14 -6.31 27.09
CA LEU A 431 -5.16 -7.40 27.06
C LEU A 431 -4.32 -7.47 28.34
N GLN A 432 -3.91 -6.31 28.89
CA GLN A 432 -3.16 -6.23 30.15
C GLN A 432 -3.96 -6.68 31.36
N ALA A 433 -5.28 -6.48 31.35
CA ALA A 433 -6.17 -6.98 32.40
C ALA A 433 -6.24 -8.52 32.46
N GLY A 434 -5.85 -9.21 31.38
CA GLY A 434 -5.69 -10.66 31.34
C GLY A 434 -6.99 -11.48 31.21
N ASN A 435 -8.16 -10.89 31.45
CA ASN A 435 -9.46 -11.54 31.25
C ASN A 435 -9.93 -11.37 29.80
N LEU A 436 -9.48 -12.27 28.93
CA LEU A 436 -9.68 -12.19 27.47
C LEU A 436 -11.11 -12.51 26.99
N SER A 437 -12.04 -12.85 27.89
CA SER A 437 -13.48 -12.95 27.57
C SER A 437 -14.30 -11.79 28.14
N ALA A 438 -13.71 -10.95 28.99
CA ALA A 438 -14.42 -9.84 29.63
C ALA A 438 -14.98 -8.85 28.61
N ALA A 439 -15.97 -8.08 29.07
CA ALA A 439 -16.48 -6.95 28.32
C ALA A 439 -15.37 -5.93 27.98
N ILE A 440 -15.36 -5.42 26.75
CA ILE A 440 -14.50 -4.30 26.36
C ILE A 440 -15.32 -3.03 26.20
N ASP A 441 -14.85 -1.94 26.81
CA ASP A 441 -15.48 -0.63 26.73
C ASP A 441 -14.77 0.27 25.72
N LEU A 442 -15.48 0.55 24.62
CA LEU A 442 -15.08 1.43 23.53
C LEU A 442 -16.03 2.64 23.42
N SER A 443 -16.78 2.94 24.48
CA SER A 443 -17.74 4.05 24.48
C SER A 443 -17.08 5.43 24.58
N GLY A 444 -17.74 6.46 24.05
CA GLY A 444 -17.32 7.85 24.20
C GLY A 444 -16.02 8.23 23.49
N LEU A 445 -15.46 7.35 22.65
CA LEU A 445 -14.18 7.57 21.97
C LEU A 445 -14.33 8.39 20.67
N GLN A 446 -15.55 8.76 20.29
CA GLN A 446 -15.90 9.43 19.04
C GLN A 446 -15.51 8.62 17.78
N LEU A 447 -15.61 7.29 17.85
CA LEU A 447 -15.22 6.40 16.75
C LEU A 447 -16.07 6.64 15.50
N SER A 448 -15.42 6.77 14.34
CA SER A 448 -16.03 6.75 12.99
C SER A 448 -15.93 5.39 12.32
N VAL A 449 -14.99 4.55 12.74
CA VAL A 449 -14.73 3.21 12.22
C VAL A 449 -14.25 2.29 13.34
N ILE A 450 -14.47 0.99 13.20
CA ILE A 450 -14.02 -0.02 14.15
C ILE A 450 -12.87 -0.79 13.52
N SER A 451 -11.71 -0.75 14.16
CA SER A 451 -10.51 -1.50 13.77
C SER A 451 -10.29 -2.67 14.72
N TYR A 452 -9.43 -3.63 14.34
CA TYR A 452 -9.01 -4.76 15.19
C TYR A 452 -10.14 -5.72 15.60
N THR A 453 -11.26 -5.77 14.87
CA THR A 453 -12.37 -6.69 15.18
C THR A 453 -11.97 -8.17 15.31
N PRO A 454 -11.00 -8.73 14.54
CA PRO A 454 -10.58 -10.12 14.74
C PRO A 454 -9.96 -10.38 16.12
N TYR A 455 -9.37 -9.36 16.76
CA TYR A 455 -8.79 -9.44 18.11
C TYR A 455 -9.86 -9.32 19.21
N LEU A 456 -11.07 -8.88 18.87
CA LEU A 456 -12.21 -8.74 19.78
C LEU A 456 -13.16 -9.95 19.72
N ALA A 457 -12.88 -10.93 18.85
CA ALA A 457 -13.74 -12.08 18.58
C ALA A 457 -14.04 -12.95 19.81
N THR A 458 -13.25 -12.81 20.88
CA THR A 458 -13.34 -13.61 22.10
C THR A 458 -14.13 -12.94 23.22
N ALA A 459 -14.47 -11.64 23.09
CA ALA A 459 -15.15 -10.88 24.14
C ALA A 459 -16.63 -11.24 24.25
N ASP A 460 -17.13 -11.39 25.49
CA ASP A 460 -18.54 -11.69 25.77
C ASP A 460 -19.45 -10.47 25.58
N ALA A 461 -18.91 -9.25 25.66
CA ALA A 461 -19.67 -8.01 25.48
C ALA A 461 -18.81 -6.87 24.94
N ILE A 462 -19.40 -6.00 24.14
CA ILE A 462 -18.74 -4.80 23.60
C ILE A 462 -19.64 -3.58 23.80
N ASN A 463 -19.09 -2.56 24.46
CA ASN A 463 -19.75 -1.27 24.58
C ASN A 463 -19.21 -0.28 23.55
N LEU A 464 -20.04 0.12 22.59
CA LEU A 464 -19.74 1.10 21.54
C LEU A 464 -20.62 2.35 21.66
N SER A 465 -21.20 2.61 22.84
CA SER A 465 -22.09 3.77 23.01
C SER A 465 -21.37 5.11 22.83
N ASP A 466 -22.12 6.17 22.52
CA ASP A 466 -21.62 7.55 22.50
C ASP A 466 -20.47 7.76 21.49
N ASN A 467 -20.60 7.15 20.31
CA ASN A 467 -19.66 7.23 19.20
C ASN A 467 -20.31 7.85 17.94
N ARG A 468 -19.58 7.87 16.82
CA ARG A 468 -20.03 8.45 15.54
C ARG A 468 -20.17 7.38 14.44
N LEU A 469 -20.49 6.15 14.83
CA LEU A 469 -20.56 5.02 13.91
C LEU A 469 -21.83 5.11 13.05
N VAL A 470 -21.70 4.82 11.75
CA VAL A 470 -22.83 4.71 10.80
C VAL A 470 -22.88 3.31 10.18
N ASN A 471 -23.99 2.92 9.52
CA ASN A 471 -24.21 1.54 9.05
C ASN A 471 -23.07 0.95 8.22
N ARG A 472 -22.46 1.74 7.32
CA ARG A 472 -21.33 1.29 6.48
C ARG A 472 -20.12 0.80 7.30
N ASN A 473 -20.01 1.21 8.57
CA ASN A 473 -18.93 0.86 9.48
C ASN A 473 -19.22 -0.39 10.32
N LEU A 474 -20.44 -0.93 10.28
CA LEU A 474 -20.88 -1.97 11.22
C LEU A 474 -20.74 -3.39 10.65
N GLY A 475 -20.52 -3.55 9.35
CA GLY A 475 -20.34 -4.88 8.73
C GLY A 475 -19.13 -5.67 9.28
N VAL A 476 -18.13 -5.00 9.86
CA VAL A 476 -16.98 -5.64 10.52
C VAL A 476 -17.33 -6.27 11.87
N LEU A 477 -18.47 -5.92 12.46
CA LEU A 477 -18.90 -6.49 13.74
C LEU A 477 -19.24 -7.97 13.66
N ARG A 478 -19.38 -8.54 12.45
CA ARG A 478 -19.58 -9.99 12.27
C ARG A 478 -18.49 -10.84 12.92
N ASP A 479 -17.27 -10.33 13.04
CA ASP A 479 -16.14 -11.02 13.67
C ASP A 479 -16.37 -11.25 15.18
N LEU A 480 -17.34 -10.56 15.78
CA LEU A 480 -17.67 -10.62 17.20
C LEU A 480 -18.52 -11.85 17.55
N VAL A 481 -18.01 -13.02 17.18
CA VAL A 481 -18.74 -14.29 17.22
C VAL A 481 -19.27 -14.61 18.62
N PHE A 482 -18.49 -14.41 19.67
CA PHE A 482 -18.88 -14.70 21.06
C PHE A 482 -19.59 -13.55 21.78
N CYS A 483 -19.79 -12.40 21.13
CA CYS A 483 -20.43 -11.25 21.75
C CYS A 483 -21.90 -11.55 22.04
N ARG A 484 -22.28 -11.49 23.32
CA ARG A 484 -23.67 -11.66 23.80
C ARG A 484 -24.37 -10.34 24.01
N ARG A 485 -23.61 -9.30 24.39
CA ARG A 485 -24.14 -7.96 24.65
C ARG A 485 -23.40 -6.93 23.82
N LEU A 486 -24.13 -6.29 22.92
CA LEU A 486 -23.61 -5.24 22.04
C LEU A 486 -24.38 -3.94 22.27
N ASN A 487 -23.70 -2.93 22.82
CA ASN A 487 -24.29 -1.62 23.08
C ASN A 487 -23.86 -0.60 22.02
N LEU A 488 -24.82 -0.09 21.24
CA LEU A 488 -24.64 0.91 20.19
C LEU A 488 -25.48 2.17 20.48
N THR A 489 -25.76 2.45 21.75
CA THR A 489 -26.51 3.64 22.19
C THR A 489 -25.83 4.94 21.72
N ASN A 490 -26.59 5.95 21.31
CA ASN A 490 -26.08 7.29 20.93
C ASN A 490 -24.99 7.29 19.82
N ASN A 491 -25.25 6.61 18.70
CA ASN A 491 -24.50 6.63 17.45
C ASN A 491 -25.33 7.24 16.29
N ALA A 492 -24.70 7.56 15.16
CA ALA A 492 -25.34 8.19 14.00
C ALA A 492 -25.90 7.15 13.01
N ARG A 493 -27.19 6.81 13.08
CA ARG A 493 -27.75 5.69 12.31
C ARG A 493 -28.62 6.10 11.09
N GLU A 494 -28.53 5.28 10.02
CA GLU A 494 -29.55 5.12 8.97
C GLU A 494 -30.30 3.75 9.10
N PRO A 495 -31.49 3.56 8.51
CA PRO A 495 -32.53 2.70 9.08
C PRO A 495 -32.25 1.19 9.15
N ASP A 496 -31.33 0.62 8.37
CA ASP A 496 -31.30 -0.84 8.19
C ASP A 496 -30.07 -1.53 8.81
N MET A 497 -30.32 -2.30 9.87
CA MET A 497 -29.34 -3.18 10.55
C MET A 497 -29.80 -4.63 10.53
N THR A 498 -30.84 -4.96 9.74
CA THR A 498 -31.39 -6.32 9.68
C THR A 498 -30.43 -7.34 9.06
N GLU A 499 -29.29 -6.90 8.51
CA GLU A 499 -28.29 -7.74 7.87
C GLU A 499 -27.14 -8.23 8.79
N LEU A 500 -26.99 -7.67 10.01
CA LEU A 500 -25.94 -8.10 10.94
C LEU A 500 -26.34 -9.40 11.67
N LYS A 501 -26.07 -10.54 11.02
CA LYS A 501 -26.20 -11.87 11.62
C LYS A 501 -25.07 -12.12 12.62
N LEU A 502 -25.30 -11.81 13.90
CA LEU A 502 -24.39 -12.16 15.00
C LEU A 502 -24.91 -13.41 15.72
N PRO A 503 -24.15 -14.52 15.74
CA PRO A 503 -24.70 -15.83 16.13
C PRO A 503 -25.08 -15.95 17.61
N PHE A 504 -24.52 -15.11 18.49
CA PHE A 504 -24.72 -15.21 19.95
C PHE A 504 -25.18 -13.90 20.62
N VAL A 505 -25.50 -12.84 19.88
CA VAL A 505 -25.97 -11.59 20.52
C VAL A 505 -27.37 -11.80 21.08
N GLU A 506 -27.46 -11.79 22.41
CA GLU A 506 -28.70 -11.90 23.19
C GLU A 506 -29.29 -10.51 23.49
N GLU A 507 -28.43 -9.50 23.71
CA GLU A 507 -28.83 -8.13 24.01
C GLU A 507 -28.19 -7.14 23.02
N PHE A 508 -29.03 -6.55 22.16
CA PHE A 508 -28.62 -5.53 21.18
C PHE A 508 -29.25 -4.18 21.54
N ILE A 509 -28.44 -3.25 22.06
CA ILE A 509 -28.92 -1.97 22.63
C ILE A 509 -28.72 -0.85 21.61
N LEU A 510 -29.82 -0.21 21.18
CA LEU A 510 -29.85 0.79 20.11
C LEU A 510 -30.46 2.15 20.51
N LYS A 511 -30.52 2.45 21.81
CA LYS A 511 -31.23 3.64 22.30
C LYS A 511 -30.56 4.94 21.82
N GLY A 512 -31.33 6.02 21.60
CA GLY A 512 -30.79 7.36 21.34
C GLY A 512 -30.13 7.55 19.96
N ASN A 513 -30.33 6.61 19.04
CA ASN A 513 -29.87 6.70 17.66
C ASN A 513 -30.90 7.49 16.82
N GLU A 514 -30.91 8.82 16.91
CA GLU A 514 -31.82 9.69 16.15
C GLU A 514 -31.32 10.00 14.73
N LYS A 515 -32.23 10.36 13.82
CA LYS A 515 -31.90 10.81 12.45
C LYS A 515 -31.09 12.11 12.52
N GLN A 516 -29.80 12.09 12.19
CA GLN A 516 -29.13 13.32 11.79
C GLN A 516 -29.56 13.66 10.35
N GLN A 517 -30.15 14.83 10.14
CA GLN A 517 -30.28 15.40 8.80
C GLN A 517 -28.86 15.55 8.23
N ILE A 518 -28.50 14.69 7.28
CA ILE A 518 -27.26 14.82 6.54
C ILE A 518 -27.36 16.13 5.75
N ALA A 519 -26.66 17.16 6.23
CA ALA A 519 -26.46 18.38 5.46
C ALA A 519 -25.59 18.05 4.25
N GLN A 520 -26.21 18.15 3.07
CA GLN A 520 -25.62 18.23 1.74
C GLN A 520 -24.69 17.08 1.33
N GLU A 521 -25.26 16.16 0.54
CA GLU A 521 -24.53 15.35 -0.42
C GLU A 521 -23.59 16.25 -1.25
N LEU A 522 -22.30 15.93 -1.24
CA LEU A 522 -21.35 16.40 -2.24
C LEU A 522 -21.91 16.06 -3.64
N PRO A 523 -21.98 17.01 -4.59
CA PRO A 523 -22.51 16.71 -5.91
C PRO A 523 -21.57 15.74 -6.63
N THR A 524 -21.98 14.47 -6.71
CA THR A 524 -21.46 13.48 -7.63
C THR A 524 -21.78 13.93 -9.06
N LYS A 525 -20.92 14.76 -9.64
CA LYS A 525 -20.89 14.93 -11.10
C LYS A 525 -20.29 13.67 -11.72
N VAL A 526 -21.13 12.65 -11.89
CA VAL A 526 -20.94 11.65 -12.94
C VAL A 526 -22.11 11.85 -13.90
N GLU A 527 -21.93 12.78 -14.85
CA GLU A 527 -22.75 12.78 -16.05
C GLU A 527 -22.43 11.48 -16.80
N SER A 528 -23.40 10.58 -16.81
CA SER A 528 -23.43 9.41 -17.68
C SER A 528 -23.42 9.89 -19.13
N LEU A 529 -22.25 9.84 -19.75
CA LEU A 529 -22.15 9.85 -21.21
C LEU A 529 -22.75 8.54 -21.72
N THR A 530 -24.01 8.61 -22.11
CA THR A 530 -24.61 7.66 -23.04
C THR A 530 -23.94 7.88 -24.39
N ILE A 531 -23.25 6.86 -24.91
CA ILE A 531 -22.90 6.73 -26.33
C ILE A 531 -23.84 5.70 -26.92
#